data_AF-A0A662RKV4-F1
#
_entry.id   AF-A0A662RKV4-F1
#
_cell.length_a   1.000
_cell.length_b   1.000
_cell.length_c   1.000
_cell.angle_alpha   90.00
_cell.angle_beta   90.00
_cell.angle_gamma   90.00
#
_symmetry.space_group_name_H-M   'P 1'
#
loop_
_entity.id
_entity.type
_entity.pdbx_description
1 polymer ?
#
loop_
_entity_poly.entity_id
_entity_poly.type
_entity_poly.pdbx_seq_one_letter_code
_entity_poly.pdbx_strand_id
1 'polypeptide(L)'
;MKTKIATLLGIAIVLCSLFLVATLSATAIAQSHTTQRVSAPGGVTTASEDDYVLDIYGNANEDDTIDMRDLTYVKLIFFGKKPVTELADAKYDGKINPLDFVQIKMIIVGKEKELTIVDSADRTVTVKKPVERIIPCMPPIAEAIQVLDAVDEVVGVSYVITGEYKKADKSRSFPILSKLPSVGGHPVDYETVLSLNPDVVIEYVHKRPDDLQEHLPGVPVLGLSFFDIRLMKEEMQKLGYILDKEAEAEEYLEWYE
;
A
#
# COMPACT_ATOMS: atom_id res chain seq x y z
N MET A 1 -19.99 -42.75 20.75
CA MET A 1 -20.85 -41.61 21.15
C MET A 1 -20.25 -40.70 22.24
N LYS A 2 -19.39 -41.18 23.15
CA LYS A 2 -18.86 -40.36 24.26
C LYS A 2 -17.90 -39.22 23.85
N THR A 3 -17.20 -39.33 22.74
CA THR A 3 -16.17 -38.35 22.33
C THR A 3 -16.74 -37.05 21.75
N LYS A 4 -17.92 -37.10 21.09
CA LYS A 4 -18.54 -35.90 20.48
C LYS A 4 -19.24 -34.99 21.50
N ILE A 5 -19.66 -35.54 22.64
CA ILE A 5 -20.35 -34.77 23.71
C ILE A 5 -19.35 -33.92 24.50
N ALA A 6 -18.12 -34.41 24.70
CA ALA A 6 -17.06 -33.66 25.38
C ALA A 6 -16.60 -32.43 24.57
N THR A 7 -16.57 -32.53 23.24
CA THR A 7 -16.19 -31.42 22.36
C THR A 7 -17.26 -30.31 22.33
N LEU A 8 -18.55 -30.67 22.37
CA LEU A 8 -19.63 -29.69 22.45
C LEU A 8 -19.70 -28.97 23.80
N LEU A 9 -19.41 -29.68 24.91
CA LEU A 9 -19.35 -29.07 26.24
C LEU A 9 -18.19 -28.06 26.37
N GLY A 10 -17.04 -28.35 25.77
CA GLY A 10 -15.89 -27.45 25.76
C GLY A 10 -16.14 -26.15 25.00
N ILE A 11 -16.86 -26.21 23.87
CA ILE A 11 -17.20 -25.03 23.06
C ILE A 11 -18.26 -24.16 23.76
N ALA A 12 -19.23 -24.75 24.44
CA ALA A 12 -20.24 -24.01 25.20
C ALA A 12 -19.65 -23.25 26.40
N ILE A 13 -18.65 -23.81 27.09
CA ILE A 13 -18.00 -23.16 28.24
C ILE A 13 -17.15 -21.96 27.78
N VAL A 14 -16.47 -22.05 26.62
CA VAL A 14 -15.70 -20.93 26.06
C VAL A 14 -16.62 -19.79 25.61
N LEU A 15 -17.79 -20.10 25.03
CA LEU A 15 -18.78 -19.09 24.63
C LEU A 15 -19.48 -18.42 25.82
N CYS A 16 -19.76 -19.15 26.92
CA CYS A 16 -20.30 -18.55 28.15
C CYS A 16 -19.26 -17.69 28.90
N SER A 17 -17.96 -17.95 28.72
CA SER A 17 -16.87 -17.15 29.32
C SER A 17 -16.65 -15.81 28.60
N LEU A 18 -17.00 -15.73 27.31
CA LEU A 18 -16.92 -14.51 26.50
C LEU A 18 -18.06 -13.52 26.78
N PHE A 19 -19.17 -13.96 27.37
CA PHE A 19 -20.33 -13.12 27.66
C PHE A 19 -20.35 -12.48 29.07
N LEU A 20 -19.43 -12.87 29.97
CA LEU A 20 -19.44 -12.39 31.36
C LEU A 20 -18.50 -11.20 31.65
N VAL A 21 -17.73 -10.71 30.67
CA VAL A 21 -16.82 -9.54 30.85
C VAL A 21 -17.41 -8.25 30.27
N ALA A 22 -18.60 -8.32 29.66
CA ALA A 22 -19.27 -7.18 29.04
C ALA A 22 -20.27 -6.48 29.99
N THR A 23 -19.88 -6.14 31.21
CA THR A 23 -20.58 -5.12 31.99
C THR A 23 -19.62 -4.46 32.98
N LEU A 24 -19.03 -3.32 32.62
CA LEU A 24 -18.67 -2.25 33.54
C LEU A 24 -18.45 -0.97 32.72
N SER A 25 -19.47 -0.12 32.80
CA SER A 25 -19.51 1.26 32.34
C SER A 25 -18.54 2.14 33.12
N ALA A 26 -17.79 3.00 32.44
CA ALA A 26 -17.40 4.30 32.97
C ALA A 26 -17.04 5.27 31.84
N THR A 27 -17.85 6.32 31.76
CA THR A 27 -17.63 7.61 31.10
C THR A 27 -16.30 8.26 31.49
N ALA A 28 -15.58 8.87 30.53
CA ALA A 28 -15.09 10.25 30.64
C ALA A 28 -14.20 10.70 29.46
N ILE A 29 -14.65 11.80 28.84
CA ILE A 29 -13.91 13.03 28.49
C ILE A 29 -12.80 12.96 27.42
N ALA A 30 -13.13 13.62 26.30
CA ALA A 30 -12.24 14.07 25.26
C ALA A 30 -11.17 15.06 25.77
N GLN A 31 -9.93 14.88 25.32
CA GLN A 31 -8.95 15.96 25.22
C GLN A 31 -8.17 15.83 23.91
N SER A 32 -8.38 16.79 23.02
CA SER A 32 -7.56 17.06 21.85
C SER A 32 -6.23 17.66 22.28
N HIS A 33 -5.11 17.03 21.89
CA HIS A 33 -3.80 17.66 21.95
C HIS A 33 -3.18 17.70 20.56
N THR A 34 -3.31 18.86 19.93
CA THR A 34 -2.49 19.30 18.80
C THR A 34 -1.06 19.46 19.32
N THR A 35 -0.11 18.69 18.80
CA THR A 35 1.31 18.85 19.15
C THR A 35 2.06 19.38 17.94
N GLN A 36 2.35 20.68 18.00
CA GLN A 36 3.15 21.42 17.03
C GLN A 36 4.64 21.10 17.27
N ARG A 37 5.36 20.65 16.23
CA ARG A 37 6.82 20.44 16.26
C ARG A 37 7.54 21.79 16.49
N VAL A 38 8.41 21.85 17.50
CA VAL A 38 9.37 22.96 17.70
C VAL A 38 10.76 22.41 17.41
N SER A 39 11.42 22.96 16.40
CA SER A 39 12.82 22.68 16.06
C SER A 39 13.78 23.47 16.94
N ALA A 40 14.83 22.81 17.45
CA ALA A 40 16.03 23.45 17.98
C ALA A 40 17.25 23.02 17.14
N PRO A 41 18.28 23.87 16.94
CA PRO A 41 19.30 23.67 15.92
C PRO A 41 20.58 23.00 16.44
N GLY A 42 21.22 22.22 15.55
CA GLY A 42 22.68 22.18 15.42
C GLY A 42 23.43 21.16 16.27
N GLY A 43 23.48 19.91 15.79
CA GLY A 43 24.55 18.95 16.09
C GLY A 43 24.97 18.30 14.78
N VAL A 44 26.28 18.24 14.51
CA VAL A 44 26.81 17.51 13.34
C VAL A 44 26.51 16.03 13.56
N THR A 45 25.45 15.55 12.92
CA THR A 45 25.13 14.14 12.81
C THR A 45 25.80 13.61 11.53
N THR A 46 26.64 12.60 11.71
CA THR A 46 26.88 11.60 10.66
C THR A 46 25.53 11.24 10.05
N ALA A 47 25.39 11.32 8.73
CA ALA A 47 24.15 11.02 8.03
C ALA A 47 23.55 9.72 8.60
N SER A 48 22.49 9.88 9.39
CA SER A 48 21.68 8.77 9.85
C SER A 48 21.01 8.18 8.61
N GLU A 49 20.90 6.85 8.57
CA GLU A 49 19.90 6.18 7.71
C GLU A 49 18.62 7.01 7.80
N ASP A 50 18.13 7.46 6.64
CA ASP A 50 17.00 8.37 6.52
C ASP A 50 15.79 7.85 7.34
N ASP A 51 15.00 8.76 7.93
CA ASP A 51 13.74 8.50 8.66
C ASP A 51 12.65 7.96 7.70
N TYR A 52 12.94 6.84 7.03
CA TYR A 52 12.02 6.14 6.15
C TYR A 52 11.05 5.29 6.98
N VAL A 53 9.77 5.33 6.60
CA VAL A 53 8.74 4.43 7.11
C VAL A 53 7.96 3.91 5.90
N LEU A 54 7.81 2.59 5.78
CA LEU A 54 6.91 2.01 4.78
C LEU A 54 5.46 2.38 5.10
N ASP A 55 4.94 3.43 4.44
CA ASP A 55 3.58 3.92 4.65
C ASP A 55 2.50 3.05 3.99
N ILE A 56 2.37 1.82 4.48
CA ILE A 56 1.29 0.90 4.16
C ILE A 56 0.55 0.58 5.46
N TYR A 57 -0.77 0.76 5.45
CA TYR A 57 -1.62 0.41 6.59
C TYR A 57 -1.53 -1.10 6.82
N GLY A 58 -0.96 -1.46 7.96
CA GLY A 58 -0.55 -2.82 8.30
C GLY A 58 0.87 -2.89 8.86
N ASN A 59 1.75 -1.95 8.51
CA ASN A 59 3.07 -1.72 9.12
C ASN A 59 2.91 -1.05 10.49
N ALA A 60 2.22 -1.71 11.40
CA ALA A 60 1.77 -1.19 12.68
C ALA A 60 2.93 -0.79 13.61
N ASN A 61 4.08 -1.46 13.52
CA ASN A 61 5.25 -1.13 14.33
C ASN A 61 6.23 -0.16 13.65
N GLU A 62 5.92 0.28 12.42
CA GLU A 62 6.70 1.24 11.63
C GLU A 62 8.16 0.77 11.41
N ASP A 63 8.37 -0.52 11.11
CA ASP A 63 9.70 -1.13 10.89
C ASP A 63 9.99 -1.58 9.45
N ASP A 64 9.27 -0.98 8.51
CA ASP A 64 9.37 -1.14 7.05
C ASP A 64 9.01 -2.52 6.51
N THR A 65 8.50 -3.43 7.34
CA THR A 65 8.12 -4.78 6.95
C THR A 65 6.77 -5.14 7.57
N ILE A 66 5.82 -5.63 6.77
CA ILE A 66 4.56 -6.15 7.32
C ILE A 66 4.72 -7.63 7.65
N ASP A 67 4.88 -7.95 8.93
CA ASP A 67 5.04 -9.32 9.41
C ASP A 67 4.39 -9.60 10.79
N MET A 68 4.77 -10.72 11.41
CA MET A 68 4.22 -11.14 12.70
C MET A 68 4.51 -10.15 13.85
N ARG A 69 5.48 -9.25 13.70
CA ARG A 69 5.80 -8.17 14.63
C ARG A 69 4.69 -7.12 14.66
N ASP A 70 4.07 -6.80 13.53
CA ASP A 70 2.92 -5.89 13.45
C ASP A 70 1.69 -6.45 14.16
N LEU A 71 1.41 -7.74 13.95
CA LEU A 71 0.34 -8.44 14.67
C LEU A 71 0.56 -8.40 16.18
N THR A 72 1.81 -8.53 16.61
CA THR A 72 2.19 -8.43 18.02
C THR A 72 2.02 -6.99 18.51
N TYR A 73 2.39 -6.00 17.70
CA TYR A 73 2.26 -4.58 18.03
C TYR A 73 0.80 -4.18 18.23
N VAL A 74 -0.09 -4.50 17.29
CA VAL A 74 -1.54 -4.25 17.39
C VAL A 74 -2.13 -4.91 18.64
N LYS A 75 -1.72 -6.15 18.94
CA LYS A 75 -2.15 -6.83 20.18
C LYS A 75 -1.69 -6.09 21.44
N LEU A 76 -0.50 -5.51 21.45
CA LEU A 76 0.02 -4.72 22.57
C LEU A 76 -0.69 -3.36 22.70
N ILE A 77 -1.17 -2.77 21.60
CA ILE A 77 -2.05 -1.59 21.63
C ILE A 77 -3.33 -1.93 22.41
N PHE A 78 -3.99 -3.05 22.12
CA PHE A 78 -5.21 -3.48 22.85
C PHE A 78 -5.00 -3.65 24.36
N PHE A 79 -3.79 -4.02 24.78
CA PHE A 79 -3.44 -4.15 26.19
C PHE A 79 -2.91 -2.86 26.83
N GLY A 80 -2.87 -1.74 26.09
CA GLY A 80 -2.30 -0.48 26.55
C GLY A 80 -0.80 -0.58 26.85
N LYS A 81 -0.09 -1.49 26.18
CA LYS A 81 1.36 -1.73 26.35
C LYS A 81 2.21 -1.04 25.29
N LYS A 82 1.61 -0.59 24.19
CA LYS A 82 2.24 0.19 23.12
C LYS A 82 1.35 1.38 22.75
N PRO A 83 1.92 2.50 22.31
CA PRO A 83 1.15 3.63 21.80
C PRO A 83 0.45 3.23 20.49
N VAL A 84 -0.65 3.92 20.20
CA VAL A 84 -1.35 3.84 18.91
C VAL A 84 -0.47 4.48 17.82
N THR A 85 -0.39 3.81 16.67
CA THR A 85 0.18 4.31 15.41
C THR A 85 -0.94 4.41 14.37
N GLU A 86 -0.80 5.28 13.37
CA GLU A 86 -1.81 5.42 12.31
C GLU A 86 -1.86 4.16 11.44
N LEU A 87 -0.70 3.59 11.11
CA LEU A 87 -0.58 2.38 10.29
C LEU A 87 -1.09 1.09 10.98
N ALA A 88 -1.41 1.14 12.28
CA ALA A 88 -2.04 0.02 12.98
C ALA A 88 -3.53 -0.17 12.63
N ASP A 89 -4.19 0.85 12.07
CA ASP A 89 -5.55 0.75 11.49
C ASP A 89 -5.47 0.12 10.09
N ALA A 90 -5.02 -1.14 10.01
CA ALA A 90 -4.77 -1.82 8.75
C ALA A 90 -5.98 -1.87 7.80
N LYS A 91 -7.20 -1.82 8.33
CA LYS A 91 -8.44 -1.73 7.53
C LYS A 91 -8.78 -0.31 7.06
N TYR A 92 -8.11 0.70 7.60
CA TYR A 92 -8.37 2.10 7.34
C TYR A 92 -9.85 2.47 7.58
N ASP A 93 -10.41 1.99 8.70
CA ASP A 93 -11.82 2.26 9.07
C ASP A 93 -11.97 3.26 10.24
N GLY A 94 -10.85 3.85 10.66
CA GLY A 94 -10.72 4.82 11.74
C GLY A 94 -10.66 4.19 13.12
N LYS A 95 -10.53 2.85 13.23
CA LYS A 95 -10.59 2.13 14.50
C LYS A 95 -9.64 0.94 14.54
N ILE A 96 -8.67 1.01 15.43
CA ILE A 96 -7.81 -0.14 15.74
C ILE A 96 -8.61 -1.18 16.56
N ASN A 97 -8.86 -2.34 15.96
CA ASN A 97 -9.70 -3.40 16.49
C ASN A 97 -9.27 -4.80 15.96
N PRO A 98 -9.86 -5.92 16.43
CA PRO A 98 -9.44 -7.26 16.00
C PRO A 98 -9.52 -7.54 14.49
N LEU A 99 -10.24 -6.72 13.71
CA LEU A 99 -10.27 -6.84 12.26
C LEU A 99 -8.97 -6.35 11.59
N ASP A 100 -8.24 -5.41 12.20
CA ASP A 100 -6.90 -5.01 11.71
C ASP A 100 -5.90 -6.14 11.86
N PHE A 101 -5.99 -6.89 12.96
CA PHE A 101 -5.22 -8.11 13.15
C PHE A 101 -5.49 -9.14 12.04
N VAL A 102 -6.74 -9.25 11.60
CA VAL A 102 -7.08 -10.13 10.47
C VAL A 102 -6.50 -9.59 9.18
N GLN A 103 -6.65 -8.29 8.91
CA GLN A 103 -6.15 -7.64 7.69
C GLN A 103 -4.63 -7.79 7.56
N ILE A 104 -3.85 -7.46 8.61
CA ILE A 104 -2.39 -7.65 8.63
C ILE A 104 -2.04 -9.10 8.33
N LYS A 105 -2.73 -10.06 8.96
CA LYS A 105 -2.50 -11.49 8.69
C LYS A 105 -2.78 -11.84 7.22
N MET A 106 -3.78 -11.22 6.60
CA MET A 106 -4.08 -11.45 5.19
C MET A 106 -2.99 -10.88 4.28
N ILE A 107 -2.43 -9.71 4.61
CA ILE A 107 -1.27 -9.10 3.93
C ILE A 107 -0.06 -10.04 4.00
N ILE A 108 0.30 -10.51 5.20
CA ILE A 108 1.45 -11.41 5.42
C ILE A 108 1.38 -12.70 4.58
N VAL A 109 0.17 -13.16 4.27
CA VAL A 109 -0.02 -14.41 3.49
C VAL A 109 -0.44 -14.16 2.04
N GLY A 110 -0.42 -12.90 1.56
CA GLY A 110 -0.78 -12.49 0.20
C GLY A 110 -2.21 -12.87 -0.19
N LYS A 111 -3.19 -12.59 0.68
CA LYS A 111 -4.62 -12.97 0.47
C LYS A 111 -5.61 -11.87 0.83
N GLU A 112 -5.12 -10.71 1.23
CA GLU A 112 -5.90 -9.50 1.45
C GLU A 112 -6.72 -9.15 0.21
N LYS A 113 -7.83 -8.44 0.44
CA LYS A 113 -8.75 -8.03 -0.63
C LYS A 113 -8.61 -6.58 -1.03
N GLU A 114 -7.94 -5.82 -0.18
CA GLU A 114 -7.61 -4.44 -0.36
C GLU A 114 -6.31 -4.14 0.38
N LEU A 115 -5.55 -3.18 -0.12
CA LEU A 115 -4.34 -2.66 0.48
C LEU A 115 -4.43 -1.14 0.49
N THR A 116 -4.16 -0.51 1.63
CA THR A 116 -4.21 0.95 1.76
C THR A 116 -2.79 1.50 1.92
N ILE A 117 -2.42 2.43 1.05
CA ILE A 117 -1.07 2.98 0.92
C ILE A 117 -1.16 4.50 1.05
N VAL A 118 -0.18 5.13 1.71
CA VAL A 118 0.07 6.56 1.54
C VAL A 118 0.99 6.72 0.34
N ASP A 119 0.51 7.35 -0.73
CA ASP A 119 1.32 7.57 -1.93
C ASP A 119 2.29 8.75 -1.74
N SER A 120 3.19 8.95 -2.72
CA SER A 120 4.22 10.00 -2.65
C SER A 120 3.64 11.42 -2.78
N ALA A 121 2.32 11.57 -3.00
CA ALA A 121 1.59 12.83 -2.96
C ALA A 121 0.94 13.09 -1.58
N ASP A 122 1.31 12.32 -0.55
CA ASP A 122 0.74 12.33 0.80
C ASP A 122 -0.76 12.00 0.83
N ARG A 123 -1.23 11.18 -0.12
CA ARG A 123 -2.64 10.77 -0.20
C ARG A 123 -2.80 9.33 0.25
N THR A 124 -3.84 9.06 1.03
CA THR A 124 -4.20 7.68 1.37
C THR A 124 -5.10 7.07 0.31
N VAL A 125 -4.62 6.01 -0.34
CA VAL A 125 -5.30 5.35 -1.47
C VAL A 125 -5.44 3.86 -1.17
N THR A 126 -6.66 3.33 -1.33
CA THR A 126 -6.94 1.90 -1.20
C THR A 126 -7.07 1.26 -2.58
N VAL A 127 -6.27 0.23 -2.84
CA VAL A 127 -6.32 -0.59 -4.05
C VAL A 127 -6.95 -1.95 -3.76
N LYS A 128 -7.66 -2.53 -4.72
CA LYS A 128 -8.18 -3.91 -4.60
C LYS A 128 -7.08 -4.91 -4.93
N LYS A 129 -7.11 -6.06 -4.25
CA LYS A 129 -6.09 -7.11 -4.38
C LYS A 129 -6.73 -8.46 -4.82
N PRO A 130 -6.03 -9.26 -5.65
CA PRO A 130 -4.75 -8.94 -6.31
C PRO A 130 -4.92 -7.85 -7.37
N VAL A 131 -3.83 -7.17 -7.72
CA VAL A 131 -3.78 -6.22 -8.85
C VAL A 131 -3.33 -6.98 -10.08
N GLU A 132 -4.24 -7.16 -11.05
CA GLU A 132 -3.96 -7.90 -12.29
C GLU A 132 -3.98 -6.99 -13.52
N ARG A 133 -4.43 -5.73 -13.36
CA ARG A 133 -4.62 -4.76 -14.43
C ARG A 133 -4.11 -3.38 -14.04
N ILE A 134 -2.84 -3.10 -14.32
CA ILE A 134 -2.18 -1.82 -13.99
C ILE A 134 -1.94 -0.97 -15.24
N ILE A 135 -2.02 0.36 -15.08
CA ILE A 135 -1.64 1.34 -16.10
C ILE A 135 -0.57 2.28 -15.53
N PRO A 136 0.71 2.14 -15.93
CA PRO A 136 1.76 3.11 -15.63
C PRO A 136 1.72 4.28 -16.63
N CYS A 137 1.43 5.48 -16.15
CA CYS A 137 1.35 6.67 -17.01
C CYS A 137 2.74 7.24 -17.39
N MET A 138 3.83 6.76 -16.77
CA MET A 138 5.18 7.28 -17.02
C MET A 138 6.22 6.18 -17.20
N PRO A 139 7.26 6.40 -18.04
CA PRO A 139 8.30 5.41 -18.28
C PRO A 139 9.01 4.88 -17.03
N PRO A 140 9.43 5.69 -16.02
CA PRO A 140 10.10 5.13 -14.84
C PRO A 140 9.22 4.19 -14.01
N ILE A 141 7.91 4.46 -13.98
CA ILE A 141 6.94 3.56 -13.33
C ILE A 141 6.86 2.23 -14.09
N ALA A 142 6.79 2.29 -15.43
CA ALA A 142 6.79 1.09 -16.26
C ALA A 142 8.11 0.30 -16.19
N GLU A 143 9.24 1.00 -16.01
CA GLU A 143 10.55 0.39 -15.78
C GLU A 143 10.58 -0.34 -14.42
N ALA A 144 10.06 0.26 -13.35
CA ALA A 144 9.94 -0.39 -12.05
C ALA A 144 9.07 -1.66 -12.11
N ILE A 145 7.94 -1.61 -12.81
CA ILE A 145 7.09 -2.79 -13.06
C ILE A 145 7.86 -3.88 -13.84
N GLN A 146 8.68 -3.50 -14.82
CA GLN A 146 9.55 -4.45 -15.54
C GLN A 146 10.62 -5.07 -14.62
N VAL A 147 11.19 -4.31 -13.70
CA VAL A 147 12.17 -4.81 -12.72
C VAL A 147 11.56 -5.87 -11.81
N LEU A 148 10.30 -5.67 -11.39
CA LEU A 148 9.56 -6.61 -10.54
C LEU A 148 8.96 -7.82 -11.27
N ASP A 149 9.31 -8.02 -12.56
CA ASP A 149 8.78 -9.09 -13.40
C ASP A 149 7.23 -9.14 -13.39
N ALA A 150 6.61 -7.96 -13.48
CA ALA A 150 5.15 -7.75 -13.43
C ALA A 150 4.61 -7.09 -14.71
N VAL A 151 5.20 -7.44 -15.85
CA VAL A 151 4.84 -6.88 -17.17
C VAL A 151 3.49 -7.38 -17.66
N ASP A 152 3.09 -8.59 -17.25
CA ASP A 152 1.87 -9.26 -17.71
C ASP A 152 0.59 -8.62 -17.12
N GLU A 153 0.73 -7.92 -16.00
CA GLU A 153 -0.33 -7.17 -15.33
C GLU A 153 -0.62 -5.82 -16.03
N VAL A 154 0.27 -5.35 -16.92
CA VAL A 154 0.10 -4.06 -17.58
C VAL A 154 -0.89 -4.15 -18.74
N VAL A 155 -1.95 -3.33 -18.69
CA VAL A 155 -3.04 -3.37 -19.70
C VAL A 155 -3.06 -2.18 -20.64
N GLY A 156 -2.32 -1.11 -20.32
CA GLY A 156 -2.19 0.10 -21.12
C GLY A 156 -1.05 0.96 -20.61
N VAL A 157 -0.52 1.83 -21.48
CA VAL A 157 0.67 2.64 -21.18
C VAL A 157 0.55 4.03 -21.80
N SER A 158 1.37 4.98 -21.37
CA SER A 158 1.36 6.30 -22.02
C SER A 158 1.96 6.28 -23.43
N TYR A 159 1.57 7.29 -24.22
CA TYR A 159 2.05 7.51 -25.60
C TYR A 159 3.59 7.61 -25.73
N VAL A 160 4.30 7.88 -24.63
CA VAL A 160 5.77 7.89 -24.60
C VAL A 160 6.33 6.47 -24.70
N ILE A 161 5.66 5.49 -24.09
CA ILE A 161 6.08 4.08 -24.04
C ILE A 161 5.77 3.38 -25.36
N THR A 162 4.65 3.73 -26.02
CA THR A 162 4.30 3.20 -27.36
C THR A 162 5.17 3.78 -28.48
N GLY A 163 5.92 4.86 -28.21
CA GLY A 163 6.75 5.54 -29.21
C GLY A 163 5.98 6.52 -30.11
N GLU A 164 4.68 6.71 -29.87
CA GLU A 164 3.86 7.75 -30.53
C GLU A 164 4.47 9.14 -30.32
N TYR A 165 5.04 9.39 -29.13
CA TYR A 165 5.84 10.58 -28.89
C TYR A 165 7.13 10.58 -29.70
N LYS A 166 7.30 11.60 -30.55
CA LYS A 166 8.50 11.82 -31.39
C LYS A 166 8.81 10.67 -32.37
N LYS A 167 7.91 9.70 -32.55
CA LYS A 167 8.08 8.55 -33.46
C LYS A 167 9.37 7.76 -33.17
N ALA A 168 9.70 7.60 -31.89
CA ALA A 168 10.88 6.87 -31.45
C ALA A 168 10.58 5.38 -31.33
N ASP A 169 11.50 4.52 -31.79
CA ASP A 169 11.39 3.08 -31.55
C ASP A 169 11.64 2.78 -30.06
N LYS A 170 10.62 2.21 -29.41
CA LYS A 170 10.64 1.82 -28.00
C LYS A 170 10.76 0.32 -27.78
N SER A 171 10.82 -0.48 -28.85
CA SER A 171 10.85 -1.94 -28.78
C SER A 171 12.07 -2.50 -28.03
N ARG A 172 13.17 -1.76 -27.96
CA ARG A 172 14.36 -2.16 -27.21
C ARG A 172 14.21 -1.98 -25.69
N SER A 173 13.58 -0.89 -25.26
CA SER A 173 13.39 -0.58 -23.83
C SER A 173 12.13 -1.24 -23.28
N PHE A 174 11.09 -1.33 -24.11
CA PHE A 174 9.74 -1.78 -23.76
C PHE A 174 9.27 -2.82 -24.79
N PRO A 175 9.90 -4.01 -24.89
CA PRO A 175 9.63 -4.98 -25.95
C PRO A 175 8.19 -5.52 -25.97
N ILE A 176 7.56 -5.58 -24.79
CA ILE A 176 6.17 -5.99 -24.60
C ILE A 176 5.30 -4.72 -24.49
N LEU A 177 5.62 -3.85 -23.53
CA LEU A 177 4.79 -2.69 -23.19
C LEU A 177 4.57 -1.70 -24.34
N SER A 178 5.53 -1.53 -25.26
CA SER A 178 5.37 -0.62 -26.41
C SER A 178 4.28 -1.04 -27.41
N LYS A 179 3.76 -2.27 -27.30
CA LYS A 179 2.69 -2.81 -28.16
C LYS A 179 1.31 -2.72 -27.53
N LEU A 180 1.22 -2.31 -26.26
CA LEU A 180 -0.04 -2.16 -25.54
C LEU A 180 -0.80 -0.90 -25.99
N PRO A 181 -2.12 -0.82 -25.73
CA PRO A 181 -2.90 0.38 -25.99
C PRO A 181 -2.31 1.62 -25.30
N SER A 182 -2.24 2.72 -26.05
CA SER A 182 -1.85 4.03 -25.53
C SER A 182 -3.03 4.66 -24.79
N VAL A 183 -2.83 5.10 -23.55
CA VAL A 183 -3.80 5.89 -22.78
C VAL A 183 -3.57 7.40 -22.91
N GLY A 184 -2.85 7.81 -23.95
CA GLY A 184 -2.49 9.20 -24.17
C GLY A 184 -1.36 9.68 -23.23
N GLY A 185 -1.41 10.96 -22.85
CA GLY A 185 -0.36 11.61 -22.07
C GLY A 185 -0.91 12.77 -21.26
N HIS A 186 -0.65 14.01 -21.69
CA HIS A 186 -1.35 15.18 -21.16
C HIS A 186 -2.06 15.91 -22.32
N PRO A 187 -3.38 15.78 -22.44
CA PRO A 187 -4.29 15.08 -21.52
C PRO A 187 -4.20 13.53 -21.61
N VAL A 188 -4.63 12.87 -20.53
CA VAL A 188 -4.87 11.41 -20.48
C VAL A 188 -6.18 11.12 -21.21
N ASP A 189 -6.24 10.00 -21.94
CA ASP A 189 -7.47 9.52 -22.57
C ASP A 189 -8.28 8.68 -21.57
N TYR A 190 -9.19 9.33 -20.86
CA TYR A 190 -10.01 8.69 -19.82
C TYR A 190 -10.93 7.60 -20.38
N GLU A 191 -11.44 7.75 -21.60
CA GLU A 191 -12.31 6.74 -22.22
C GLU A 191 -11.53 5.46 -22.48
N THR A 192 -10.32 5.59 -23.03
CA THR A 192 -9.42 4.45 -23.20
C THR A 192 -9.05 3.82 -21.86
N VAL A 193 -8.66 4.61 -20.84
CA VAL A 193 -8.37 4.09 -19.49
C VAL A 193 -9.54 3.26 -18.94
N LEU A 194 -10.76 3.81 -18.96
CA LEU A 194 -11.93 3.12 -18.42
C LEU A 194 -12.29 1.86 -19.23
N SER A 195 -12.10 1.90 -20.55
CA SER A 195 -12.35 0.73 -21.42
C SER A 195 -11.42 -0.45 -21.12
N LEU A 196 -10.23 -0.17 -20.59
CA LEU A 196 -9.25 -1.18 -20.18
C LEU A 196 -9.56 -1.78 -18.81
N ASN A 197 -10.56 -1.26 -18.08
CA ASN A 197 -10.97 -1.76 -16.76
C ASN A 197 -9.76 -2.06 -15.83
N PRO A 198 -8.90 -1.07 -15.55
CA PRO A 198 -7.75 -1.25 -14.67
C PRO A 198 -8.17 -1.39 -13.19
N ASP A 199 -7.37 -2.12 -12.42
CA ASP A 199 -7.47 -2.19 -10.96
C ASP A 199 -6.81 -0.97 -10.31
N VAL A 200 -5.78 -0.41 -10.95
CA VAL A 200 -5.08 0.80 -10.49
C VAL A 200 -4.40 1.53 -11.66
N VAL A 201 -4.38 2.86 -11.58
CA VAL A 201 -3.57 3.71 -12.45
C VAL A 201 -2.48 4.35 -11.61
N ILE A 202 -1.22 4.32 -12.06
CA ILE A 202 -0.12 4.99 -11.38
C ILE A 202 0.36 6.17 -12.24
N GLU A 203 0.27 7.36 -11.69
CA GLU A 203 0.69 8.62 -12.31
C GLU A 203 1.85 9.25 -11.53
N TYR A 204 2.63 10.08 -12.21
CA TYR A 204 3.66 10.87 -11.56
C TYR A 204 3.07 11.77 -10.47
N VAL A 205 3.63 11.70 -9.27
CA VAL A 205 3.26 12.51 -8.12
C VAL A 205 3.01 14.00 -8.45
N HIS A 206 3.86 14.63 -9.27
CA HIS A 206 3.72 16.06 -9.60
C HIS A 206 2.79 16.37 -10.79
N LYS A 207 2.10 15.36 -11.33
CA LYS A 207 1.10 15.51 -12.40
C LYS A 207 -0.34 15.56 -11.89
N ARG A 208 -0.51 15.97 -10.64
CA ARG A 208 -1.83 16.20 -10.00
C ARG A 208 -2.69 14.93 -10.05
N PRO A 209 -2.29 13.86 -9.36
CA PRO A 209 -3.03 12.61 -9.36
C PRO A 209 -4.46 12.76 -8.80
N ASP A 210 -4.76 13.80 -8.02
CA ASP A 210 -6.13 14.16 -7.63
C ASP A 210 -7.00 14.58 -8.81
N ASP A 211 -6.49 15.44 -9.70
CA ASP A 211 -7.20 15.84 -10.91
C ASP A 211 -7.50 14.59 -11.78
N LEU A 212 -6.55 13.64 -11.86
CA LEU A 212 -6.76 12.38 -12.58
C LEU A 212 -7.81 11.50 -11.87
N GLN A 213 -7.77 11.41 -10.54
CA GLN A 213 -8.73 10.66 -9.74
C GLN A 213 -10.17 11.15 -9.90
N GLU A 214 -10.39 12.47 -10.02
CA GLU A 214 -11.71 13.07 -10.27
C GLU A 214 -12.36 12.58 -11.58
N HIS A 215 -11.55 12.27 -12.59
CA HIS A 215 -12.01 11.83 -13.92
C HIS A 215 -12.12 10.31 -14.05
N LEU A 216 -11.60 9.55 -13.09
CA LEU A 216 -11.59 8.08 -13.08
C LEU A 216 -12.36 7.52 -11.87
N PRO A 217 -13.67 7.79 -11.75
CA PRO A 217 -14.46 7.31 -10.62
C PRO A 217 -14.47 5.78 -10.56
N GLY A 218 -14.10 5.23 -9.40
CA GLY A 218 -14.08 3.79 -9.16
C GLY A 218 -12.78 3.07 -9.56
N VAL A 219 -11.83 3.77 -10.17
CA VAL A 219 -10.46 3.29 -10.39
C VAL A 219 -9.52 4.09 -9.47
N PRO A 220 -8.80 3.44 -8.54
CA PRO A 220 -7.84 4.13 -7.70
C PRO A 220 -6.65 4.65 -8.53
N VAL A 221 -6.24 5.88 -8.24
CA VAL A 221 -5.05 6.50 -8.82
C VAL A 221 -3.99 6.64 -7.73
N LEU A 222 -2.80 6.08 -7.95
CA LEU A 222 -1.63 6.27 -7.10
C LEU A 222 -0.68 7.32 -7.70
N GLY A 223 -0.23 8.25 -6.87
CA GLY A 223 0.79 9.23 -7.22
C GLY A 223 2.18 8.78 -6.75
N LEU A 224 2.97 8.18 -7.63
CA LEU A 224 4.36 7.78 -7.32
C LEU A 224 5.34 8.58 -8.17
N SER A 225 6.57 8.77 -7.70
CA SER A 225 7.62 9.52 -8.36
C SER A 225 8.39 8.65 -9.36
N PHE A 226 9.15 7.67 -8.88
CA PHE A 226 10.21 6.92 -9.57
C PHE A 226 11.23 7.79 -10.31
N PHE A 227 11.22 9.11 -10.08
CA PHE A 227 12.20 10.08 -10.57
C PHE A 227 13.11 10.59 -9.45
N ASP A 228 12.66 10.52 -8.19
CA ASP A 228 13.44 10.94 -7.03
C ASP A 228 14.19 9.75 -6.45
N ILE A 229 15.52 9.81 -6.53
CA ILE A 229 16.39 8.75 -6.03
C ILE A 229 16.17 8.48 -4.53
N ARG A 230 15.75 9.50 -3.76
CA ARG A 230 15.51 9.40 -2.33
C ARG A 230 14.25 8.58 -2.01
N LEU A 231 13.31 8.50 -2.94
CA LEU A 231 12.06 7.73 -2.80
C LEU A 231 12.16 6.35 -3.44
N MET A 232 13.28 6.00 -4.10
CA MET A 232 13.38 4.76 -4.86
C MET A 232 13.16 3.51 -3.99
N LYS A 233 13.75 3.49 -2.79
CA LYS A 233 13.59 2.38 -1.84
C LYS A 233 12.13 2.21 -1.44
N GLU A 234 11.54 3.29 -0.97
CA GLU A 234 10.13 3.37 -0.56
C GLU A 234 9.17 2.93 -1.66
N GLU A 235 9.31 3.52 -2.84
CA GLU A 235 8.37 3.32 -3.94
C GLU A 235 8.50 1.92 -4.53
N MET A 236 9.72 1.35 -4.53
CA MET A 236 9.91 -0.04 -4.93
C MET A 236 9.28 -1.01 -3.94
N GLN A 237 9.45 -0.81 -2.62
CA GLN A 237 8.77 -1.63 -1.62
C GLN A 237 7.25 -1.52 -1.74
N LYS A 238 6.71 -0.28 -1.84
CA LYS A 238 5.27 -0.05 -2.06
C LYS A 238 4.77 -0.78 -3.30
N LEU A 239 5.49 -0.70 -4.42
CA LEU A 239 5.11 -1.39 -5.65
C LEU A 239 5.17 -2.92 -5.51
N GLY A 240 6.16 -3.43 -4.77
CA GLY A 240 6.25 -4.86 -4.40
C GLY A 240 4.97 -5.35 -3.71
N TYR A 241 4.54 -4.67 -2.63
CA TYR A 241 3.29 -5.03 -1.96
C TYR A 241 2.05 -4.83 -2.84
N ILE A 242 2.02 -3.82 -3.71
CA ILE A 242 0.89 -3.60 -4.63
C ILE A 242 0.75 -4.75 -5.64
N LEU A 243 1.88 -5.28 -6.14
CA LEU A 243 1.91 -6.29 -7.20
C LEU A 243 2.10 -7.73 -6.71
N ASP A 244 2.18 -7.98 -5.39
CA ASP A 244 2.51 -9.29 -4.81
C ASP A 244 3.92 -9.77 -5.25
N LYS A 245 4.86 -8.82 -5.26
CA LYS A 245 6.25 -8.91 -5.77
C LYS A 245 7.27 -8.45 -4.72
N GLU A 246 6.98 -8.64 -3.44
CA GLU A 246 7.84 -8.21 -2.34
C GLU A 246 9.24 -8.85 -2.42
N ALA A 247 9.34 -10.11 -2.87
CA ALA A 247 10.62 -10.79 -3.00
C ALA A 247 11.49 -10.19 -4.12
N GLU A 248 10.90 -9.90 -5.27
CA GLU A 248 11.58 -9.24 -6.39
C GLU A 248 11.97 -7.79 -6.03
N ALA A 249 11.14 -7.10 -5.24
CA ALA A 249 11.45 -5.77 -4.73
C ALA A 249 12.64 -5.81 -3.77
N GLU A 250 12.66 -6.76 -2.83
CA GLU A 250 13.79 -6.97 -1.91
C GLU A 250 15.08 -7.28 -2.69
N GLU A 251 15.04 -8.20 -3.66
CA GLU A 251 16.20 -8.56 -4.49
C GLU A 251 16.76 -7.34 -5.25
N TYR A 252 15.89 -6.51 -5.82
CA TYR A 252 16.31 -5.28 -6.48
C TYR A 252 16.99 -4.32 -5.50
N LEU A 253 16.43 -4.15 -4.31
CA LEU A 253 16.93 -3.20 -3.31
C LEU A 253 18.27 -3.64 -2.72
N GLU A 254 18.47 -4.94 -2.52
CA GLU A 254 19.77 -5.50 -2.13
C GLU A 254 20.87 -5.23 -3.17
N TRP A 255 20.52 -5.20 -4.47
CA TRP A 255 21.46 -4.84 -5.53
C TRP A 255 21.68 -3.33 -5.64
N TYR A 256 20.66 -2.54 -5.32
CA TYR A 256 20.65 -1.09 -5.48
C TYR A 256 21.49 -0.37 -4.42
N GLU A 257 21.54 -0.90 -3.20
CA GLU A 257 22.35 -0.41 -2.06
C GLU A 257 23.85 -0.74 -2.20
#